data_AF-A0A133UG48-F1
#
_entry.id   AF-A0A133UG48-F1
#
_cell.length_a   1.000
_cell.length_b   1.000
_cell.length_c   1.000
_cell.angle_alpha   90.00
_cell.angle_beta   90.00
_cell.angle_gamma   90.00
#
_symmetry.space_group_name_H-M   'P 1'
#
loop_
_entity.id
_entity.type
_entity.pdbx_description
1 polymer ?
#
loop_
_entity_poly.entity_id
_entity_poly.type
_entity_poly.pdbx_seq_one_letter_code
_entity_poly.pdbx_strand_id
1 'polypeptide(L)' 'MLGEVDEEKLDEALSGIIAGIRSEAPKLINQFSTQNAVFKSEVGDGGRVTIPSAERNALGIEEDDIVQVVVHPIKSEE' A
#
# COMPACT_ATOMS: atom_id res chain seq x y z
N MET A 1 5.64 -36.26 -22.89
CA MET A 1 5.06 -35.27 -23.83
C MET A 1 4.71 -34.06 -23.01
N LEU A 2 5.46 -32.97 -23.16
CA LEU A 2 5.04 -31.67 -22.64
C LEU A 2 3.88 -31.23 -23.55
N GLY A 3 2.69 -31.05 -22.99
CA GLY A 3 1.52 -30.61 -23.77
C GLY A 3 1.82 -29.26 -24.40
N GLU A 4 1.46 -29.10 -25.68
CA GLU A 4 1.51 -27.80 -26.35
C GLU A 4 0.76 -26.77 -25.53
N VAL A 5 1.43 -25.68 -25.19
CA VAL A 5 0.81 -24.52 -24.55
C VAL A 5 0.02 -23.82 -25.63
N ASP A 6 -1.29 -23.74 -25.44
CA ASP A 6 -2.21 -23.00 -26.29
C ASP A 6 -2.02 -21.50 -25.99
N GLU A 7 -1.25 -20.82 -26.86
CA GLU A 7 -0.90 -19.41 -26.72
C GLU A 7 -2.14 -18.50 -26.69
N GLU A 8 -3.21 -18.89 -27.39
CA GLU A 8 -4.45 -18.11 -27.46
C GLU A 8 -5.21 -18.16 -26.12
N LYS A 9 -5.29 -19.34 -25.49
CA LYS A 9 -5.83 -19.47 -24.13
C LYS A 9 -4.95 -18.79 -23.08
N LEU A 10 -3.63 -18.76 -23.27
CA LEU A 10 -2.71 -18.07 -22.36
C LEU A 10 -2.93 -16.56 -22.41
N ASP A 11 -3.09 -15.99 -23.59
CA ASP A 11 -3.36 -14.56 -23.79
C ASP A 11 -4.73 -14.15 -23.25
N GLU A 12 -5.75 -14.98 -23.44
CA GLU A 12 -7.08 -14.72 -22.89
C GLU A 12 -7.06 -14.74 -21.34
N ALA A 13 -6.35 -15.69 -20.74
CA ALA A 13 -6.19 -15.78 -19.29
C ALA A 13 -5.38 -14.58 -18.73
N LEU A 14 -4.30 -14.18 -19.39
CA LEU A 14 -3.50 -13.01 -19.01
C LEU A 14 -4.31 -11.71 -19.13
N SER A 15 -5.10 -11.56 -20.20
CA SER A 15 -5.99 -10.43 -20.41
C SER A 15 -7.04 -10.32 -19.30
N GLY A 16 -7.65 -11.43 -18.90
CA GLY A 16 -8.60 -11.48 -17.77
C GLY A 16 -7.98 -11.03 -16.44
N ILE A 17 -6.73 -11.43 -16.17
CA ILE A 17 -5.99 -11.00 -14.97
C ILE A 17 -5.67 -9.50 -15.04
N ILE A 18 -5.19 -9.01 -16.19
CA ILE A 18 -4.88 -7.59 -16.39
C ILE A 18 -6.13 -6.72 -16.26
N ALA A 19 -7.27 -7.18 -16.79
CA ALA A 19 -8.55 -6.48 -16.66
C ALA A 19 -9.00 -6.40 -15.19
N GLY A 20 -8.88 -7.49 -14.42
CA GLY A 20 -9.17 -7.51 -12.99
C GLY A 20 -8.29 -6.55 -12.18
N ILE A 21 -6.98 -6.54 -12.45
CA ILE A 21 -6.04 -5.60 -11.82
C ILE A 21 -6.39 -4.16 -12.18
N ARG A 22 -6.70 -3.86 -13.45
CA ARG A 22 -7.08 -2.50 -13.89
C ARG A 22 -8.35 -1.98 -13.22
N SER A 23 -9.31 -2.85 -12.88
CA SER A 23 -10.53 -2.43 -12.17
C SER A 23 -10.32 -2.18 -10.68
N GLU A 24 -9.41 -2.90 -10.04
CA GLU A 24 -9.17 -2.80 -8.59
C GLU A 24 -8.06 -1.80 -8.24
N ALA A 25 -7.09 -1.57 -9.14
CA ALA A 25 -6.01 -0.63 -8.92
C ALA A 25 -6.46 0.80 -8.56
N PRO A 26 -7.46 1.42 -9.23
CA PRO A 26 -7.93 2.75 -8.86
C PRO A 26 -8.59 2.80 -7.47
N LYS A 27 -9.30 1.73 -7.07
CA LYS A 27 -9.92 1.65 -5.74
C LYS A 27 -8.86 1.55 -4.65
N LEU A 28 -7.85 0.71 -4.86
CA LEU A 28 -6.70 0.60 -3.95
C LEU A 28 -5.97 1.94 -3.86
N ILE A 29 -5.61 2.55 -4.99
CA ILE A 29 -4.92 3.85 -5.01
C ILE A 29 -5.76 4.93 -4.31
N ASN A 30 -7.07 4.97 -4.56
CA ASN A 30 -7.94 5.96 -3.93
C ASN A 30 -8.06 5.75 -2.42
N GLN A 31 -8.18 4.49 -1.96
CA GLN A 31 -8.20 4.15 -0.54
C GLN A 31 -6.88 4.47 0.15
N PHE A 32 -5.74 4.26 -0.52
CA PHE A 32 -4.43 4.64 -0.02
C PHE A 32 -4.22 6.16 -0.01
N SER A 33 -4.73 6.88 -1.01
CA SER A 33 -4.46 8.31 -1.24
C SER A 33 -5.37 9.26 -0.45
N THR A 34 -6.66 8.94 -0.30
CA THR A 34 -7.64 9.91 0.27
C THR A 34 -7.83 9.80 1.78
N GLN A 35 -7.37 8.72 2.42
CA GLN A 35 -7.62 8.46 3.84
C GLN A 35 -6.37 8.31 4.71
N ASN A 36 -5.17 8.28 4.14
CA ASN A 36 -3.94 8.05 4.89
C ASN A 36 -2.98 9.24 4.78
N ALA A 37 -2.37 9.64 5.89
CA ALA A 37 -1.19 10.48 5.86
C ALA A 37 0.06 9.61 5.69
N VAL A 38 0.91 9.94 4.72
CA VAL A 38 2.20 9.28 4.51
C VAL A 38 3.30 10.26 4.89
N PHE A 39 4.07 9.93 5.93
CA PHE A 39 5.18 10.74 6.42
C PHE A 39 6.40 9.87 6.68
N LYS A 40 7.58 10.48 6.69
CA LYS A 40 8.83 9.82 7.10
C LYS A 40 9.10 10.15 8.56
N SER A 41 9.47 9.15 9.35
CA SER A 41 9.81 9.31 10.75
C SER A 41 10.94 8.35 11.10
N GLU A 42 11.79 8.73 12.04
CA GLU A 42 12.88 7.89 12.52
C GLU A 42 12.35 6.82 13.48
N VAL A 43 13.02 5.67 13.50
CA VAL A 43 12.71 4.61 14.46
C VAL A 43 13.48 4.92 15.75
N GLY A 44 12.74 5.33 16.79
CA GLY A 44 13.30 5.60 18.11
C GLY A 44 13.58 4.33 18.92
N ASP A 45 14.04 4.52 20.15
CA ASP A 45 14.37 3.43 21.06
C ASP A 45 13.20 2.47 21.27
N GLY A 46 13.50 1.17 21.22
CA GLY A 46 12.49 0.11 21.34
C GLY A 46 11.54 -0.01 20.14
N GLY A 47 11.86 0.59 18.99
CA GLY A 47 11.06 0.46 17.76
C GLY A 47 9.87 1.40 17.68
N ARG A 48 9.85 2.47 18.48
CA ARG A 48 8.75 3.44 18.51
C ARG A 48 8.84 4.37 17.30
N VAL A 49 7.69 4.58 16.64
CA VAL A 49 7.53 5.57 15.58
C VAL A 49 6.52 6.60 16.05
N THR A 50 6.89 7.87 15.99
CA THR A 50 6.02 8.98 16.40
C THR A 50 5.29 9.55 15.19
N ILE A 51 3.96 9.68 15.31
CA ILE A 51 3.12 10.42 14.36
C ILE A 51 3.36 11.92 14.62
N PRO A 52 3.82 12.71 13.65
CA PRO A 52 4.04 14.13 13.88
C PRO A 52 2.72 14.86 14.11
N SER A 53 2.80 15.97 14.85
CA SER A 53 1.63 16.69 15.32
C SER A 53 0.75 17.22 14.19
N ALA A 54 1.35 17.62 13.06
CA ALA A 54 0.62 18.11 11.89
C ALA A 54 -0.29 17.03 11.30
N GLU A 55 0.24 15.82 11.09
CA GLU A 55 -0.48 14.69 10.54
C GLU A 55 -1.53 14.17 11.53
N ARG A 56 -1.19 14.09 12.82
CA ARG A 56 -2.14 13.71 13.87
C ARG A 56 -3.37 14.63 13.86
N ASN A 57 -3.15 15.94 13.83
CA ASN A 57 -4.23 16.93 13.81
C ASN A 57 -5.02 16.91 12.49
N ALA A 58 -4.35 16.74 11.35
CA ALA A 58 -4.99 16.70 10.04
C ALA A 58 -5.88 15.46 9.85
N LEU A 59 -5.49 14.33 10.44
CA LEU A 59 -6.27 13.09 10.44
C LEU A 59 -7.31 13.04 11.58
N GLY A 60 -7.30 14.01 12.50
CA GLY A 60 -8.21 14.03 13.64
C GLY A 60 -8.00 12.85 14.59
N ILE A 61 -6.75 12.38 14.74
CA ILE A 61 -6.39 11.28 15.63
C ILE A 61 -6.17 11.85 17.04
N GLU A 62 -6.88 11.30 18.02
CA GLU A 62 -6.79 11.71 19.42
C GLU A 62 -6.24 10.59 20.31
N GLU A 63 -6.09 10.87 21.60
CA GLU A 63 -5.73 9.85 22.59
C GLU A 63 -6.83 8.78 22.65
N ASP A 64 -6.43 7.52 22.88
CA ASP A 64 -7.29 6.32 22.87
C ASP A 64 -7.85 5.87 21.51
N ASP A 65 -7.55 6.57 20.40
CA ASP A 65 -7.93 6.11 19.07
C ASP A 65 -7.13 4.87 18.61
N ILE A 66 -7.83 3.92 17.99
CA ILE A 66 -7.20 2.76 17.37
C ILE A 66 -6.80 3.11 15.94
N VAL A 67 -5.51 3.00 15.63
CA VAL A 67 -4.96 3.25 14.30
C VAL A 67 -4.44 1.97 13.66
N GLN A 68 -4.56 1.88 12.33
CA GLN A 68 -3.88 0.86 11.55
C GLN A 68 -2.51 1.40 11.10
N VAL A 69 -1.43 0.64 11.32
CA VAL A 69 -0.07 1.05 10.97
C VAL A 69 0.49 0.15 9.88
N VAL A 70 1.02 0.75 8.81
CA VAL A 70 1.79 0.07 7.76
C VAL A 70 3.19 0.66 7.73
N VAL A 71 4.21 -0.16 7.95
CA VAL A 71 5.62 0.28 7.98
C VAL A 71 6.34 -0.22 6.74
N HIS A 72 6.94 0.70 5.98
CA HIS A 72 7.82 0.38 4.86
C HIS A 72 9.24 0.88 5.16
N PRO A 73 10.24 -0.02 5.27
CA PRO A 73 11.61 0.39 5.51
C PRO A 73 12.14 1.18 4.31
N ILE A 74 12.57 2.42 4.55
CA ILE A 74 13.22 3.25 3.53
C ILE A 74 14.72 3.07 3.70
N LYS A 75 15.40 2.53 2.68
CA LYS A 75 16.86 2.58 2.65
C LYS A 75 17.28 4.04 2.46
N SER A 76 18.13 4.53 3.35
CA SER A 76 18.96 5.69 3.03
C SER A 76 19.89 5.21 1.91
N GLU A 77 19.76 5.75 0.70
CA GLU A 77 20.87 5.63 -0.24
C GLU A 77 22.03 6.42 0.36
N GLU A 78 23.14 5.75 0.66
CA GLU A 78 24.43 6.40 0.93
C GLU A 78 25.01 6.95 -0.38
#